data_AF-A0A370TRD0-F1
#
_entry.id   AF-A0A370TRD0-F1
#
_cell.length_a   1.000
_cell.length_b   1.000
_cell.length_c   1.000
_cell.angle_alpha   90.00
_cell.angle_beta   90.00
_cell.angle_gamma   90.00
#
_symmetry.space_group_name_H-M   'P 1'
#
loop_
_entity.id
_entity.type
_entity.pdbx_description
1 polymer ?
#
loop_
_entity_poly.entity_id
_entity_poly.type
_entity_poly.pdbx_seq_one_letter_code
_entity_poly.pdbx_strand_id
1 'polypeptide(L)'
;MDIRLLHPSDIPHVQHANITNLPENYFMKYYLYHALSWPQLSYVAVDVSRPKKSPYDYPRIVGYVLAKMEEDPPDGVQHGHITSLSVMRTHRRLGIAEKLMRQSQRAMVETFGAQYVSLHVRVSNNAALRLYRDTLGFKNEKIESKYYADGEDAYNMKLDLGFVREQVMDEQDEEAEDADEGEPVGQLGKQEEGDAGKDKEKKRKVRVGRGLGVGDLVEKNESQKV
;
A
#
# COMPACT_ATOMS: atom_id res chain seq x y z
N MET A 1 -9.96 -2.12 12.04
CA MET A 1 -10.09 -2.61 10.66
C MET A 1 -8.75 -3.15 10.26
N ASP A 2 -8.71 -4.41 9.89
CA ASP A 2 -7.50 -5.06 9.39
C ASP A 2 -7.31 -4.71 7.92
N ILE A 3 -6.06 -4.51 7.49
CA ILE A 3 -5.72 -4.24 6.09
C ILE A 3 -4.80 -5.35 5.64
N ARG A 4 -5.21 -6.08 4.62
CA ARG A 4 -4.47 -7.23 4.10
C ARG A 4 -4.65 -7.34 2.59
N LEU A 5 -3.83 -8.20 1.99
CA LEU A 5 -3.92 -8.52 0.56
C LEU A 5 -5.29 -9.12 0.22
N LEU A 6 -5.76 -8.84 -0.99
CA LEU A 6 -6.96 -9.45 -1.55
C LEU A 6 -6.72 -10.93 -1.83
N HIS A 7 -7.61 -11.80 -1.33
CA HIS A 7 -7.65 -13.20 -1.72
C HIS A 7 -8.76 -13.44 -2.75
N PRO A 8 -8.62 -14.42 -3.65
CA PRO A 8 -9.68 -14.78 -4.60
C PRO A 8 -11.03 -15.09 -3.95
N SER A 9 -11.03 -15.65 -2.73
CA SER A 9 -12.23 -15.91 -1.94
C SER A 9 -12.95 -14.65 -1.45
N ASP A 10 -12.27 -13.50 -1.41
CA ASP A 10 -12.87 -12.22 -1.04
C ASP A 10 -13.68 -11.59 -2.19
N ILE A 11 -13.45 -12.02 -3.44
CA ILE A 11 -13.96 -11.34 -4.64
C ILE A 11 -15.49 -11.15 -4.61
N PRO A 12 -16.34 -12.13 -4.24
CA PRO A 12 -17.78 -11.91 -4.16
C PRO A 12 -18.16 -10.76 -3.21
N HIS A 13 -17.40 -10.58 -2.13
CA HIS A 13 -17.63 -9.53 -1.13
C HIS A 13 -17.08 -8.18 -1.59
N VAL A 14 -15.96 -8.18 -2.31
CA VAL A 14 -15.42 -6.99 -2.99
C VAL A 14 -16.38 -6.49 -4.06
N GLN A 15 -16.91 -7.39 -4.90
CA GLN A 15 -17.91 -7.06 -5.92
C GLN A 15 -19.19 -6.51 -5.27
N HIS A 16 -19.66 -7.11 -4.18
CA HIS A 16 -20.79 -6.58 -3.44
C HIS A 16 -20.50 -5.17 -2.89
N ALA A 17 -19.30 -4.92 -2.39
CA ALA A 17 -18.88 -3.61 -1.93
C ALA A 17 -18.82 -2.57 -3.07
N ASN A 18 -18.37 -2.98 -4.26
CA ASN A 18 -18.37 -2.15 -5.47
C ASN A 18 -19.79 -1.73 -5.83
N ILE A 19 -20.71 -2.68 -6.01
CA ILE A 19 -22.12 -2.46 -6.36
C ILE A 19 -22.82 -1.53 -5.35
N THR A 20 -22.47 -1.65 -4.07
CA THR A 20 -23.08 -0.83 -3.01
C THR A 20 -22.59 0.62 -3.04
N ASN A 21 -21.36 0.87 -3.50
CA ASN A 21 -20.70 2.17 -3.33
C ASN A 21 -20.48 2.95 -4.64
N LEU A 22 -20.44 2.28 -5.79
CA LEU A 22 -20.03 2.85 -7.07
C LEU A 22 -21.02 2.48 -8.19
N PRO A 23 -21.29 3.42 -9.12
CA PRO A 23 -22.06 3.13 -10.33
C PRO A 23 -21.24 2.33 -11.36
N GLU A 24 -19.90 2.42 -11.34
CA GLU A 24 -19.01 1.64 -12.20
C GLU A 24 -18.84 0.21 -11.68
N ASN A 25 -19.51 -0.73 -12.36
CA ASN A 25 -19.62 -2.13 -11.96
C ASN A 25 -18.97 -3.06 -12.99
N TYR A 26 -18.48 -4.21 -12.51
CA TYR A 26 -17.75 -5.17 -13.33
C TYR A 26 -18.23 -6.60 -13.13
N PHE A 27 -18.07 -7.43 -14.17
CA PHE A 27 -18.28 -8.87 -14.06
C PHE A 27 -17.22 -9.52 -13.17
N MET A 28 -17.58 -10.64 -12.53
CA MET A 28 -16.69 -11.45 -11.69
C MET A 28 -15.36 -11.78 -12.39
N LYS A 29 -15.43 -12.09 -13.70
CA LYS A 29 -14.25 -12.39 -14.53
C LYS A 29 -13.21 -11.28 -14.50
N TYR A 30 -13.62 -10.01 -14.42
CA TYR A 30 -12.70 -8.89 -14.41
C TYR A 30 -11.95 -8.77 -13.08
N TYR A 31 -12.60 -9.06 -11.95
CA TYR A 31 -11.93 -9.16 -10.66
C TYR A 31 -10.94 -10.32 -10.61
N LEU A 32 -11.32 -11.49 -11.15
CA LEU A 32 -10.43 -12.64 -11.25
C LEU A 32 -9.20 -12.34 -12.10
N TYR A 33 -9.37 -11.62 -13.22
CA TYR A 33 -8.26 -11.17 -14.03
C TYR A 33 -7.26 -10.32 -13.22
N HIS A 34 -7.73 -9.36 -12.42
CA HIS A 34 -6.83 -8.58 -11.54
C HIS A 34 -6.13 -9.45 -10.50
N ALA A 35 -6.90 -10.29 -9.81
CA ALA A 35 -6.39 -11.12 -8.72
C ALA A 35 -5.38 -12.19 -9.20
N LEU A 36 -5.48 -12.61 -10.46
CA LEU A 36 -4.58 -13.62 -11.04
C LEU A 36 -3.40 -12.99 -11.79
N SER A 37 -3.57 -11.83 -12.42
CA SER A 37 -2.48 -11.14 -13.13
C SER A 37 -1.55 -10.38 -12.17
N TRP A 38 -2.12 -9.70 -11.16
CA TRP A 38 -1.36 -8.87 -10.21
C TRP A 38 -1.80 -9.11 -8.76
N PRO A 39 -1.57 -10.33 -8.22
CA PRO A 39 -2.05 -10.70 -6.88
C PRO A 39 -1.50 -9.81 -5.77
N GLN A 40 -0.35 -9.15 -5.96
CA GLN A 40 0.31 -8.30 -4.97
C GLN A 40 -0.30 -6.90 -4.84
N LEU A 41 -1.10 -6.45 -5.81
CA LEU A 41 -1.45 -5.02 -5.90
C LEU A 41 -2.77 -4.64 -5.24
N SER A 42 -3.67 -5.61 -5.08
CA SER A 42 -5.03 -5.36 -4.58
C SER A 42 -5.14 -5.70 -3.10
N TYR A 43 -5.75 -4.81 -2.33
CA TYR A 43 -5.88 -4.94 -0.88
C TYR A 43 -7.33 -4.77 -0.44
N VAL A 44 -7.66 -5.36 0.70
CA VAL A 44 -8.97 -5.25 1.33
C VAL A 44 -8.85 -4.77 2.77
N ALA A 45 -9.85 -4.03 3.21
CA ALA A 45 -10.06 -3.66 4.59
C ALA A 45 -11.18 -4.52 5.18
N VAL A 46 -10.87 -5.23 6.26
CA VAL A 46 -11.75 -6.21 6.88
C VAL A 46 -12.15 -5.76 8.28
N ASP A 47 -13.45 -5.86 8.57
CA ASP A 47 -13.94 -5.77 9.94
C ASP A 47 -13.79 -7.13 10.66
N VAL A 48 -12.65 -7.27 11.33
CA VAL A 48 -12.30 -8.46 12.12
C VAL A 48 -13.06 -8.54 13.45
N SER A 49 -13.68 -7.43 13.89
CA SER A 49 -14.41 -7.39 15.16
C SER A 49 -15.84 -7.94 15.04
N ARG A 50 -16.34 -8.10 13.81
CA ARG A 50 -17.68 -8.61 13.55
C ARG A 50 -17.78 -10.07 14.01
N PRO A 51 -18.69 -10.39 14.95
CA PRO A 51 -18.89 -11.78 15.38
C PRO A 51 -19.45 -12.61 14.22
N LYS A 52 -18.89 -13.82 14.05
CA LYS A 52 -19.40 -14.79 13.07
C LYS A 52 -20.77 -15.30 13.52
N LYS A 53 -21.76 -15.20 12.64
CA LYS A 53 -23.11 -15.76 12.86
C LYS A 53 -23.19 -17.23 12.45
N SER A 54 -22.34 -17.64 11.53
CA SER A 54 -22.23 -18.99 11.00
C SER A 54 -20.77 -19.40 10.88
N PRO A 55 -20.43 -20.70 10.99
CA PRO A 55 -19.09 -21.21 10.68
C PRO A 55 -18.61 -20.87 9.26
N TYR A 56 -19.55 -20.65 8.33
CA TYR A 56 -19.29 -20.33 6.93
C TYR A 56 -19.29 -18.82 6.64
N ASP A 57 -19.35 -17.96 7.67
CA ASP A 57 -19.28 -16.52 7.48
C ASP A 57 -17.92 -16.12 6.90
N TYR A 58 -17.96 -15.45 5.76
CA TYR A 58 -16.79 -14.85 5.14
C TYR A 58 -16.33 -13.58 5.88
N PRO A 59 -15.06 -13.19 5.71
CA PRO A 59 -14.54 -11.92 6.21
C PRO A 59 -15.40 -10.74 5.73
N ARG A 60 -15.78 -9.84 6.65
CA ARG A 60 -16.59 -8.68 6.31
C ARG A 60 -15.72 -7.59 5.67
N ILE A 61 -15.71 -7.57 4.34
CA ILE A 61 -15.04 -6.50 3.58
C ILE A 61 -15.80 -5.18 3.76
N VAL A 62 -15.10 -4.17 4.27
CA VAL A 62 -15.63 -2.80 4.46
C VAL A 62 -14.98 -1.77 3.55
N GLY A 63 -13.90 -2.14 2.87
CA GLY A 63 -13.30 -1.35 1.80
C GLY A 63 -12.31 -2.21 1.01
N TYR A 64 -11.96 -1.74 -0.18
CA TYR A 64 -10.99 -2.42 -1.04
C TYR A 64 -10.33 -1.41 -1.98
N VAL A 65 -9.14 -1.77 -2.45
CA VAL A 65 -8.49 -1.19 -3.62
C VAL A 65 -8.23 -2.33 -4.62
N LEU A 66 -8.70 -2.14 -5.84
CA LEU A 66 -8.46 -3.02 -6.97
C LEU A 66 -7.52 -2.29 -7.92
N ALA A 67 -6.34 -2.86 -8.14
CA ALA A 67 -5.26 -2.23 -8.88
C ALA A 67 -4.64 -3.21 -9.87
N LYS A 68 -4.07 -2.65 -10.94
CA LYS A 68 -3.36 -3.37 -12.00
C LYS A 68 -2.08 -2.62 -12.40
N MET A 69 -1.21 -3.29 -13.13
CA MET A 69 -0.23 -2.60 -13.98
C MET A 69 -0.86 -2.28 -15.32
N GLU A 70 -0.45 -1.18 -15.95
CA GLU A 70 -0.82 -0.92 -17.33
C GLU A 70 -0.01 -1.83 -18.26
N GLU A 71 -0.71 -2.61 -19.10
CA GLU A 71 -0.08 -3.62 -19.96
C GLU A 71 0.58 -2.98 -21.20
N ASP A 72 -0.09 -1.99 -21.80
CA ASP A 72 0.35 -1.29 -23.00
C ASP A 72 0.49 0.22 -22.73
N PRO A 73 1.51 0.66 -21.97
CA PRO A 73 1.69 2.07 -21.65
C PRO A 73 1.99 2.88 -22.93
N PRO A 74 1.20 3.92 -23.26
CA PRO A 74 1.38 4.68 -24.50
C PRO A 74 2.69 5.50 -24.52
N ASP A 75 3.23 5.81 -23.34
CA ASP A 75 4.52 6.48 -23.15
C ASP A 75 5.70 5.51 -23.01
N GLY A 76 5.44 4.20 -23.03
CA GLY A 76 6.45 3.16 -22.79
C GLY A 76 6.94 3.10 -21.33
N VAL A 77 6.31 3.83 -20.41
CA VAL A 77 6.73 3.90 -19.00
C VAL A 77 5.86 2.97 -18.16
N GLN A 78 6.50 2.05 -17.44
CA GLN A 78 5.81 1.12 -16.55
C GLN A 78 5.16 1.86 -15.38
N HIS A 79 3.83 1.72 -15.26
CA HIS A 79 3.04 2.41 -14.25
C HIS A 79 1.84 1.58 -13.80
N GLY A 80 1.38 1.84 -12.58
CA GLY A 80 0.19 1.23 -12.04
C GLY A 80 -1.08 2.01 -12.38
N HIS A 81 -2.22 1.35 -12.33
CA HIS A 81 -3.52 1.96 -12.49
C HIS A 81 -4.49 1.49 -11.40
N ILE A 82 -5.20 2.43 -10.77
CA ILE A 82 -6.24 2.13 -9.79
C ILE A 82 -7.57 1.95 -10.52
N THR A 83 -7.96 0.69 -10.74
CA THR A 83 -9.22 0.34 -11.38
C THR A 83 -10.42 0.72 -10.53
N SER A 84 -10.37 0.45 -9.22
CA SER A 84 -11.51 0.75 -8.34
C SER A 84 -11.07 0.86 -6.88
N LEU A 85 -11.56 1.89 -6.19
CA LEU A 85 -11.35 2.11 -4.76
C LEU A 85 -12.69 2.46 -4.13
N SER A 86 -13.09 1.71 -3.10
CA SER A 86 -14.27 2.10 -2.33
C SER A 86 -14.17 1.70 -0.87
N VAL A 87 -14.84 2.47 -0.03
CA VAL A 87 -15.04 2.19 1.40
C VAL A 87 -16.51 2.38 1.70
N MET A 88 -17.10 1.39 2.39
CA MET A 88 -18.47 1.42 2.88
C MET A 88 -18.74 2.73 3.62
N ARG A 89 -19.87 3.37 3.36
CA ARG A 89 -20.20 4.68 3.95
C ARG A 89 -20.05 4.73 5.47
N THR A 90 -20.41 3.65 6.15
CA THR A 90 -20.31 3.49 7.62
C THR A 90 -18.88 3.45 8.16
N HIS A 91 -17.88 3.26 7.29
CA HIS A 91 -16.47 3.11 7.64
C HIS A 91 -15.57 4.18 7.00
N ARG A 92 -16.16 5.23 6.40
CA ARG A 92 -15.41 6.36 5.84
C ARG A 92 -14.85 7.25 6.95
N ARG A 93 -13.87 8.09 6.60
CA ARG A 93 -13.17 9.01 7.52
C ARG A 93 -12.36 8.35 8.64
N LEU A 94 -12.03 7.07 8.47
CA LEU A 94 -11.15 6.29 9.36
C LEU A 94 -9.75 6.07 8.76
N GLY A 95 -9.38 6.80 7.71
CA GLY A 95 -8.09 6.65 7.00
C GLY A 95 -7.94 5.35 6.19
N ILE A 96 -8.99 4.54 6.05
CA ILE A 96 -8.93 3.22 5.38
C ILE A 96 -8.49 3.36 3.92
N ALA A 97 -9.10 4.26 3.17
CA ALA A 97 -8.80 4.46 1.74
C ALA A 97 -7.35 4.89 1.52
N GLU A 98 -6.82 5.76 2.38
CA GLU A 98 -5.42 6.19 2.33
C GLU A 98 -4.48 5.00 2.56
N LYS A 99 -4.72 4.21 3.61
CA LYS A 99 -3.86 3.05 3.91
C LYS A 99 -3.90 2.00 2.81
N LEU A 100 -5.07 1.71 2.23
CA LEU A 100 -5.20 0.80 1.09
C LEU A 100 -4.40 1.29 -0.11
N MET A 101 -4.50 2.58 -0.43
CA MET A 101 -3.76 3.19 -1.54
C MET A 101 -2.25 3.12 -1.33
N ARG A 102 -1.76 3.46 -0.12
CA ARG A 102 -0.32 3.41 0.18
C ARG A 102 0.26 2.00 0.06
N GLN A 103 -0.48 0.98 0.52
CA GLN A 103 -0.07 -0.42 0.37
C GLN A 103 0.01 -0.84 -1.10
N SER A 104 -1.01 -0.50 -1.89
CA SER A 104 -1.03 -0.78 -3.33
C SER A 104 0.11 -0.08 -4.08
N GLN A 105 0.35 1.20 -3.78
CA GLN A 105 1.45 1.99 -4.38
C GLN A 105 2.82 1.40 -4.07
N ARG A 106 3.05 1.01 -2.82
CA ARG A 106 4.30 0.38 -2.41
C ARG A 106 4.52 -0.95 -3.14
N ALA A 107 3.50 -1.81 -3.21
CA ALA A 107 3.58 -3.08 -3.95
C ALA A 107 3.81 -2.89 -5.46
N MET A 108 3.24 -1.84 -6.07
CA MET A 108 3.51 -1.48 -7.47
C MET A 108 4.99 -1.16 -7.71
N VAL A 109 5.61 -0.44 -6.78
CA VAL A 109 7.03 -0.11 -6.84
C VAL A 109 7.89 -1.34 -6.61
N GLU A 110 7.68 -2.05 -5.50
CA GLU A 110 8.51 -3.19 -5.09
C GLU A 110 8.48 -4.33 -6.10
N THR A 111 7.30 -4.69 -6.59
CA THR A 111 7.14 -5.90 -7.42
C THR A 111 7.32 -5.60 -8.91
N PHE A 112 6.94 -4.40 -9.36
CA PHE A 112 6.86 -4.07 -10.78
C PHE A 112 7.61 -2.80 -11.17
N GLY A 113 8.41 -2.20 -10.29
CA GLY A 113 9.23 -1.04 -10.63
C GLY A 113 8.43 0.17 -11.15
N ALA A 114 7.17 0.32 -10.74
CA ALA A 114 6.29 1.37 -11.24
C ALA A 114 6.89 2.76 -11.04
N GLN A 115 6.83 3.60 -12.08
CA GLN A 115 7.33 4.98 -12.04
C GLN A 115 6.27 5.95 -11.51
N TYR A 116 5.01 5.66 -11.81
CA TYR A 116 3.88 6.44 -11.36
C TYR A 116 2.64 5.55 -11.22
N VAL A 117 1.58 6.12 -10.64
CA VAL A 117 0.24 5.50 -10.62
C VAL A 117 -0.78 6.48 -11.18
N SER A 118 -1.71 5.96 -11.99
CA SER A 118 -2.80 6.74 -12.58
C SER A 118 -4.17 6.26 -12.08
N LEU A 119 -5.17 7.15 -12.15
CA LEU A 119 -6.57 6.84 -11.87
C LEU A 119 -7.51 7.84 -12.53
N HIS A 120 -8.77 7.44 -12.68
CA HIS A 120 -9.85 8.32 -13.11
C HIS A 120 -10.80 8.63 -11.95
N VAL A 121 -11.21 9.89 -11.84
CA VAL A 121 -12.18 10.33 -10.82
C VAL A 121 -13.19 11.32 -11.40
N ARG A 122 -14.46 11.12 -11.07
CA ARG A 122 -15.56 12.05 -11.36
C ARG A 122 -15.23 13.46 -10.90
N VAL A 123 -15.42 14.45 -11.78
CA VAL A 123 -15.17 15.87 -11.47
C VAL A 123 -16.01 16.37 -10.31
N SER A 124 -17.21 15.80 -10.08
CA SER A 124 -18.10 16.15 -8.97
C SER A 124 -17.75 15.47 -7.64
N ASN A 125 -16.87 14.46 -7.63
CA ASN A 125 -16.59 13.65 -6.44
C ASN A 125 -15.58 14.31 -5.49
N ASN A 126 -16.05 15.35 -4.79
CA ASN A 126 -15.26 16.15 -3.87
C ASN A 126 -14.56 15.34 -2.75
N ALA A 127 -15.18 14.25 -2.28
CA ALA A 127 -14.59 13.41 -1.24
C ALA A 127 -13.37 12.64 -1.76
N ALA A 128 -13.46 12.05 -2.95
CA ALA A 128 -12.35 11.37 -3.59
C ALA A 128 -11.26 12.36 -4.03
N LEU A 129 -11.63 13.52 -4.55
CA LEU A 129 -10.67 14.56 -4.95
C LEU A 129 -9.81 15.03 -3.77
N ARG A 130 -10.40 15.22 -2.58
CA ARG A 130 -9.63 15.55 -1.36
C ARG A 130 -8.67 14.44 -0.96
N LEU A 131 -9.11 13.18 -1.05
CA LEU A 131 -8.23 12.03 -0.78
C LEU A 131 -7.04 12.02 -1.75
N TYR A 132 -7.31 12.05 -3.06
CA TYR A 132 -6.26 11.92 -4.06
C TYR A 132 -5.33 13.13 -4.08
N ARG A 133 -5.87 14.35 -4.18
CA ARG A 133 -5.08 15.58 -4.28
C ARG A 133 -4.43 15.98 -2.96
N ASP A 134 -5.21 16.08 -1.89
CA ASP A 134 -4.74 16.71 -0.65
C ASP A 134 -4.03 15.72 0.27
N THR A 135 -4.42 14.44 0.27
CA THR A 135 -3.85 13.43 1.19
C THR A 135 -2.75 12.60 0.52
N LEU A 136 -2.97 12.18 -0.72
CA LEU A 136 -2.06 11.30 -1.45
C LEU A 136 -1.14 12.02 -2.44
N GLY A 137 -1.39 13.31 -2.72
CA GLY A 137 -0.52 14.12 -3.58
C GLY A 137 -0.68 13.89 -5.09
N PHE A 138 -1.78 13.29 -5.54
CA PHE A 138 -2.07 13.15 -6.97
C PHE A 138 -2.27 14.51 -7.63
N LYS A 139 -1.80 14.63 -8.87
CA LYS A 139 -1.97 15.82 -9.72
C LYS A 139 -2.90 15.51 -10.88
N ASN A 140 -3.73 16.47 -11.26
CA ASN A 140 -4.59 16.35 -12.43
C ASN A 140 -3.73 16.52 -13.69
N GLU A 141 -3.75 15.52 -14.59
CA GLU A 141 -3.00 15.55 -15.84
C GLU A 141 -3.88 16.03 -17.01
N LYS A 142 -5.08 15.45 -17.15
CA LYS A 142 -6.04 15.80 -18.20
C LYS A 142 -7.48 15.66 -17.70
N ILE A 143 -8.41 16.31 -18.41
CA ILE A 143 -9.85 16.09 -18.26
C ILE A 143 -10.30 15.24 -19.45
N GLU A 144 -10.94 14.11 -19.17
CA GLU A 144 -11.52 13.26 -20.19
C GLU A 144 -13.03 13.54 -20.27
N SER A 145 -13.45 14.11 -21.39
CA SER A 145 -14.85 14.49 -21.54
C SER A 145 -15.74 13.28 -21.78
N LYS A 146 -16.90 13.25 -21.10
CA LYS A 146 -17.90 12.17 -21.16
C LYS A 146 -17.29 10.79 -20.94
N TYR A 147 -16.36 10.70 -19.99
CA TYR A 147 -15.68 9.46 -19.65
C TYR A 147 -16.63 8.43 -19.05
N TYR A 148 -17.51 8.86 -18.14
CA TYR A 148 -18.47 7.98 -17.50
C TYR A 148 -19.72 7.77 -18.37
N ALA A 149 -20.40 6.63 -18.17
CA ALA A 149 -21.55 6.23 -18.99
C ALA A 149 -22.76 7.19 -18.93
N ASP A 150 -22.87 7.96 -17.84
CA ASP A 150 -23.87 9.03 -17.68
C ASP A 150 -23.45 10.35 -18.32
N GLY A 151 -22.29 10.39 -18.97
CA GLY A 151 -21.73 11.56 -19.63
C GLY A 151 -20.94 12.49 -18.72
N GLU A 152 -20.72 12.14 -17.45
CA GLU A 152 -19.87 12.94 -16.58
C GLU A 152 -18.40 12.87 -17.03
N ASP A 153 -17.72 14.01 -16.98
CA ASP A 153 -16.29 14.12 -17.23
C ASP A 153 -15.47 13.48 -16.08
N ALA A 154 -14.26 13.03 -16.39
CA ALA A 154 -13.31 12.51 -15.42
C ALA A 154 -12.02 13.34 -15.39
N TYR A 155 -11.44 13.54 -14.21
CA TYR A 155 -10.03 13.88 -14.10
C TYR A 155 -9.21 12.59 -14.24
N ASN A 156 -8.26 12.57 -15.18
CA ASN A 156 -7.15 11.63 -15.13
C ASN A 156 -6.10 12.21 -14.17
N MET A 157 -5.88 11.54 -13.05
CA MET A 157 -4.95 11.95 -12.03
C MET A 157 -3.73 11.03 -12.01
N LYS A 158 -2.56 11.62 -11.80
CA LYS A 158 -1.27 10.92 -11.76
C LYS A 158 -0.51 11.26 -10.48
N LEU A 159 0.09 10.26 -9.85
CA LEU A 159 1.02 10.41 -8.75
C LEU A 159 2.38 9.83 -9.16
N ASP A 160 3.41 10.66 -9.08
CA ASP A 160 4.80 10.24 -9.24
C ASP A 160 5.23 9.41 -8.02
N LEU A 161 5.81 8.23 -8.27
CA LEU A 161 6.23 7.30 -7.23
C LEU A 161 7.72 7.43 -6.87
N GLY A 162 8.43 8.44 -7.38
CA GLY A 162 9.86 8.69 -7.12
C GLY A 162 10.23 8.62 -5.64
N PHE A 163 9.48 9.31 -4.78
CA PHE A 163 9.70 9.27 -3.33
C PHE A 163 9.49 7.88 -2.73
N VAL A 164 8.47 7.14 -3.18
CA VAL A 164 8.21 5.78 -2.69
C VAL A 164 9.30 4.82 -3.16
N ARG A 165 9.83 5.02 -4.37
CA ARG A 165 10.95 4.25 -4.91
C ARG A 165 12.23 4.47 -4.12
N GLU A 166 12.56 5.71 -3.81
CA GLU A 166 13.71 6.05 -2.95
C GLU A 166 13.59 5.34 -1.59
N GLN A 167 12.43 5.43 -0.94
CA GLN A 167 12.20 4.75 0.35
C GLN A 167 12.35 3.22 0.25
N VAL A 168 11.81 2.60 -0.80
CA VAL A 168 11.92 1.15 -0.98
C VAL A 168 13.37 0.73 -1.25
N MET A 169 14.13 1.53 -1.99
CA MET A 169 15.55 1.26 -2.23
C MET A 169 16.38 1.38 -0.95
N ASP A 170 16.16 2.44 -0.17
CA ASP A 170 16.84 2.65 1.12
C ASP A 170 16.56 1.48 2.09
N GLU A 171 15.31 1.02 2.19
CA GLU A 171 14.95 -0.13 3.04
C GLU A 171 15.59 -1.45 2.57
N GLN A 172 15.71 -1.66 1.26
CA GLN A 172 16.39 -2.85 0.70
C GLN A 172 17.90 -2.82 0.94
N ASP A 173 18.52 -1.65 0.86
CA ASP A 173 19.95 -1.49 1.16
C ASP A 173 20.23 -1.74 2.65
N GLU A 174 19.37 -1.24 3.55
CA GLU A 174 19.46 -1.52 5.00
C GLU A 174 19.29 -3.02 5.31
N GLU A 175 18.30 -3.70 4.70
CA GLU A 175 18.12 -5.15 4.87
C GLU A 175 19.31 -5.97 4.35
N ALA A 176 19.97 -5.51 3.28
CA ALA A 176 21.16 -6.16 2.74
C ALA A 176 22.39 -5.96 3.63
N GLU A 177 22.57 -4.78 4.23
CA GLU A 177 23.63 -4.52 5.21
C GLU A 177 23.43 -5.36 6.49
N ASP A 178 22.19 -5.47 7.00
CA ASP A 178 21.87 -6.28 8.19
C ASP A 178 22.01 -7.80 7.93
N ALA A 179 21.78 -8.26 6.71
CA ALA A 179 21.94 -9.67 6.34
C ALA A 179 23.41 -10.11 6.23
N ASP A 180 24.34 -9.18 5.94
CA ASP A 180 25.79 -9.44 5.88
C ASP A 180 26.47 -9.42 7.26
N GLU A 181 25.80 -8.93 8.31
CA GLU A 181 26.28 -9.03 9.69
C GLU A 181 26.01 -10.42 10.35
N GLY A 182 25.55 -11.40 9.58
CA GLY A 182 25.49 -12.80 10.01
C GLY A 182 26.87 -13.33 10.40
N GLU A 183 27.02 -13.75 11.67
CA GLU A 183 28.30 -14.19 12.25
C GLU A 183 29.07 -15.19 11.35
N PRO A 184 30.39 -15.00 11.14
CA PRO A 184 31.23 -16.01 10.51
C PRO A 184 31.32 -17.24 11.43
N VAL A 185 30.53 -18.27 11.13
CA VAL A 185 30.68 -19.60 11.73
C VAL A 185 31.95 -20.26 11.20
N GLY A 186 33.05 -20.08 11.94
CA GLY A 186 34.25 -20.91 11.83
C GLY A 186 35.57 -20.15 11.79
N GLN A 187 36.14 -19.86 12.97
CA GLN A 187 37.57 -19.60 13.09
C GLN A 187 38.36 -20.90 13.01
N LEU A 188 39.21 -21.05 11.99
CA LEU A 188 40.54 -21.67 12.13
C LEU A 188 41.40 -21.36 10.91
N GLY A 189 42.42 -20.51 11.11
CA GLY A 189 43.51 -20.33 10.15
C GLY A 189 43.85 -18.87 9.84
N LYS A 190 44.54 -18.20 10.78
CA LYS A 190 45.32 -16.99 10.49
C LYS A 190 46.40 -17.31 9.46
N GLN A 191 46.48 -16.54 8.37
CA GLN A 191 47.75 -16.08 7.79
C GLN A 191 47.55 -14.86 6.90
N GLU A 192 48.65 -14.18 6.63
CA GLU A 192 48.87 -12.73 6.51
C GLU A 192 48.56 -12.05 5.16
N GLU A 193 48.50 -10.71 5.27
CA GLU A 193 48.84 -9.64 4.30
C GLU A 193 47.90 -9.24 3.15
N GLY A 194 47.67 -7.92 3.03
CA GLY A 194 47.13 -7.26 1.83
C GLY A 194 46.50 -5.88 2.07
N ASP A 195 47.25 -4.83 1.76
CA ASP A 195 46.90 -3.39 1.73
C ASP A 195 45.79 -3.02 0.72
N ALA A 196 44.91 -2.06 1.07
CA ALA A 196 44.34 -1.03 0.18
C ALA A 196 43.31 -0.14 0.91
N GLY A 197 43.53 1.18 0.90
CA GLY A 197 42.67 2.17 1.56
C GLY A 197 41.38 2.55 0.82
N LYS A 198 40.51 3.29 1.51
CA LYS A 198 39.50 4.18 0.92
C LYS A 198 38.96 5.22 1.92
N ASP A 199 38.76 6.42 1.40
CA ASP A 199 38.34 7.67 2.05
C ASP A 199 37.05 7.55 2.87
N LYS A 200 37.04 8.18 4.06
CA LYS A 200 35.85 8.36 4.90
C LYS A 200 35.28 9.76 4.74
N GLU A 201 34.12 9.86 4.09
CA GLU A 201 33.26 11.04 4.16
C GLU A 201 32.62 11.17 5.56
N LYS A 202 32.64 12.38 6.12
CA LYS A 202 32.26 12.68 7.51
C LYS A 202 30.73 12.62 7.71
N LYS A 203 30.20 11.50 8.21
CA LYS A 203 28.82 11.41 8.74
C LYS A 203 28.68 12.22 10.05
N ARG A 204 27.61 13.03 10.13
CA ARG A 204 27.27 13.90 11.27
C ARG A 204 26.52 13.09 12.34
N LYS A 205 27.09 12.97 13.55
CA LYS A 205 26.43 12.31 14.70
C LYS A 205 25.24 13.14 15.20
N VAL A 206 24.05 12.54 15.25
CA VAL A 206 22.89 13.03 16.01
C VAL A 206 22.68 12.10 17.20
N ARG A 207 22.41 12.66 18.38
CA ARG A 207 22.19 11.91 19.63
C ARG A 207 20.84 11.18 19.55
N VAL A 208 20.88 9.86 19.35
CA VAL A 208 19.72 8.99 19.53
C VAL A 208 19.58 8.66 21.01
N GLY A 209 18.42 8.96 21.59
CA GLY A 209 18.09 8.66 22.98
C GLY A 209 18.08 7.16 23.25
N ARG A 210 18.48 6.75 24.45
CA ARG A 210 18.52 5.36 24.91
C ARG A 210 17.15 4.70 24.73
N GLY A 211 17.07 3.62 23.95
CA GLY A 211 15.93 2.71 23.97
C GLY A 211 15.91 1.95 25.31
N LEU A 212 14.83 2.11 26.07
CA LEU A 212 14.57 1.28 27.26
C LEU A 212 14.16 -0.11 26.75
N GLY A 213 14.92 -1.13 27.15
CA GLY A 213 14.66 -2.52 26.79
C GLY A 213 13.52 -3.10 27.62
N VAL A 214 13.00 -4.24 27.19
CA VAL A 214 11.82 -4.94 27.74
C VAL A 214 11.95 -5.33 29.23
N GLY A 215 13.12 -5.12 29.86
CA GLY A 215 13.33 -5.29 31.30
C GLY A 215 12.91 -4.11 32.19
N ASP A 216 12.59 -2.93 31.62
CA ASP A 216 12.18 -1.73 32.38
C ASP A 216 10.65 -1.62 32.59
N LEU A 217 9.88 -2.63 32.14
CA LEU A 217 8.44 -2.72 32.37
C LEU A 217 8.14 -3.38 33.74
N VAL A 218 8.26 -2.60 34.81
CA VAL A 218 7.72 -2.99 36.12
C VAL A 218 6.32 -2.40 36.28
N GLU A 219 5.33 -3.29 36.35
CA GLU A 219 3.91 -2.96 36.55
C GLU A 219 3.69 -2.40 37.96
N LYS A 220 3.39 -1.10 38.07
CA LYS A 220 3.00 -0.47 39.34
C LYS A 220 1.52 -0.73 39.59
N ASN A 221 1.23 -1.64 40.51
CA ASN A 221 -0.12 -1.94 40.96
C ASN A 221 -0.58 -0.85 41.95
N GLU A 222 -1.37 0.12 41.48
CA GLU A 222 -1.99 1.14 42.35
C GLU A 222 -3.23 0.58 43.04
N SER A 223 -2.98 -0.18 44.11
CA SER A 223 -4.01 -0.44 45.11
C SER A 223 -3.36 -0.61 46.48
N GLN A 224 -3.30 0.48 47.26
CA GLN A 224 -3.68 0.57 48.69
C GLN A 224 -3.12 1.81 49.41
N LYS A 225 -3.95 2.30 50.35
CA LYS A 225 -3.80 3.35 51.38
C LYS A 225 -4.37 4.70 50.94
N VAL A 226 -5.61 5.08 51.33
CA VAL A 226 -6.15 5.32 52.69
C VAL A 226 -5.23 6.21 53.50
#